data_AF-A0A969LFR3-F1
#
_entry.id   AF-A0A969LFR3-F1
#
_cell.length_a   1.000
_cell.length_b   1.000
_cell.length_c   1.000
_cell.angle_alpha   90.00
_cell.angle_beta   90.00
_cell.angle_gamma   90.00
#
_symmetry.space_group_name_H-M   'P 1'
#
loop_
_entity.id
_entity.type
_entity.pdbx_description
1 polymer ?
#
loop_
_entity_poly.entity_id
_entity_poly.type
_entity_poly.pdbx_seq_one_letter_code
_entity_poly.pdbx_strand_id
1 'polypeptide(L)'
;MEHTYTHPALSHLQITFTPDEYRAIRQKYARGPLFLPRAAGPDYWDRLPLYTVARCPFTAHPFTAALDTHELTVNWQTYANKWQHIFHERYQQMNSPYFVAVHSFINLHGTLPVESSFARNSFDVPFVLPYFLPDDMPASAVMHSLPICSLIGDQFIPRYTVYTITYYAEEPHVLLDRRRAAEKKWGEGDPEYRYVMLATPGAYRKRQPEVWDLPLWVQRQRLRWLDPSTEGLPLRAGPVEAFPYANIAGERRSYTVHKGKIDYQNYSW
;
A
#
# COMPACT_ATOMS: atom_id res chain seq x y z
N MET A 1 -26.39 2.99 13.41
CA MET A 1 -25.31 3.71 14.13
C MET A 1 -24.10 3.65 13.23
N GLU A 2 -23.70 4.77 12.64
CA GLU A 2 -22.44 4.84 11.89
C GLU A 2 -21.29 4.77 12.91
N HIS A 3 -20.47 3.72 12.83
CA HIS A 3 -19.25 3.66 13.61
C HIS A 3 -18.30 4.74 13.10
N THR A 4 -18.06 5.79 13.90
CA THR A 4 -17.08 6.82 13.58
C THR A 4 -15.69 6.20 13.68
N TYR A 5 -15.13 5.78 12.56
CA TYR A 5 -13.76 5.31 12.45
C TYR A 5 -12.80 6.49 12.67
N THR A 6 -11.97 6.44 13.70
CA THR A 6 -10.91 7.43 13.93
C THR A 6 -9.57 6.83 13.52
N HIS A 7 -8.95 7.39 12.47
CA HIS A 7 -7.67 6.91 11.97
C HIS A 7 -6.51 7.37 12.88
N PRO A 8 -5.55 6.51 13.27
CA PRO A 8 -4.42 6.90 14.12
C PRO A 8 -3.55 8.02 13.53
N ALA A 9 -3.35 8.01 12.21
CA ALA A 9 -2.56 9.02 11.49
C ALA A 9 -3.41 10.21 10.97
N LEU A 10 -4.57 10.51 11.57
CA LEU A 10 -5.43 11.59 11.08
C LEU A 10 -4.75 12.96 11.14
N SER A 11 -3.90 13.20 12.14
CA SER A 11 -3.08 14.42 12.27
C SER A 11 -2.12 14.63 11.11
N HIS A 12 -1.82 13.58 10.34
CA HIS A 12 -0.92 13.64 9.19
C HIS A 12 -1.65 13.85 7.87
N LEU A 13 -2.98 13.74 7.83
CA LEU A 13 -3.76 13.94 6.61
C LEU A 13 -3.58 15.38 6.10
N GLN A 14 -3.19 15.50 4.84
CA GLN A 14 -3.05 16.78 4.15
C GLN A 14 -4.10 16.88 3.05
N ILE A 15 -4.82 18.00 3.03
CA ILE A 15 -5.81 18.35 2.01
C ILE A 15 -5.28 19.55 1.22
N THR A 16 -4.99 19.35 -0.06
CA THR A 16 -4.34 20.34 -0.94
C THR A 16 -5.25 20.85 -2.07
N PHE A 17 -6.47 20.35 -2.13
CA PHE A 17 -7.53 20.82 -3.02
C PHE A 17 -8.75 21.24 -2.21
N THR A 18 -9.48 22.23 -2.70
CA THR A 18 -10.87 22.42 -2.27
C THR A 18 -11.77 21.33 -2.87
N PRO A 19 -12.93 21.04 -2.26
CA PRO A 19 -13.96 20.19 -2.84
C PRO A 19 -14.26 20.47 -4.32
N ASP A 20 -14.44 21.74 -4.68
CA ASP A 20 -14.81 22.15 -6.04
C ASP A 20 -13.67 21.97 -7.04
N GLU A 21 -12.44 22.31 -6.65
CA GLU A 21 -11.26 22.06 -7.48
C GLU A 21 -11.10 20.57 -7.78
N TYR A 22 -11.23 19.73 -6.74
CA TYR A 22 -11.08 18.29 -6.89
C TYR A 22 -12.20 17.69 -7.75
N ARG A 23 -13.46 18.15 -7.59
CA ARG A 23 -14.56 17.76 -8.51
C ARG A 23 -14.29 18.17 -9.95
N ALA A 24 -13.78 19.38 -10.18
CA ALA A 24 -13.46 19.83 -11.53
C ALA A 24 -12.38 18.95 -12.17
N ILE A 25 -11.34 18.59 -11.41
CA ILE A 25 -10.31 17.63 -11.84
C ILE A 25 -10.95 16.27 -12.15
N ARG A 26 -11.82 15.76 -11.28
CA ARG A 26 -12.55 14.51 -11.48
C ARG A 26 -13.37 14.50 -12.76
N GLN A 27 -14.17 15.54 -12.97
CA GLN A 27 -15.01 15.69 -14.16
C GLN A 27 -14.17 15.79 -15.43
N LYS A 28 -13.08 16.58 -15.39
CA LYS A 28 -12.16 16.78 -16.52
C LYS A 28 -11.57 15.45 -17.00
N TYR A 29 -11.22 14.54 -16.09
CA TYR A 29 -10.62 13.26 -16.47
C TYR A 29 -11.53 12.03 -16.27
N ALA A 30 -12.84 12.22 -16.07
CA ALA A 30 -13.80 11.13 -15.84
C ALA A 30 -13.88 10.10 -16.99
N ARG A 31 -13.50 10.50 -18.21
CA ARG A 31 -13.51 9.63 -19.41
C ARG A 31 -12.21 8.87 -19.64
N GLY A 32 -11.18 9.11 -18.82
CA GLY A 32 -9.94 8.36 -18.83
C GLY A 32 -9.63 7.82 -17.43
N PRO A 33 -8.62 6.96 -17.30
CA PRO A 33 -8.02 6.74 -15.98
C PRO A 33 -7.46 8.08 -15.52
N LEU A 34 -8.17 8.73 -14.57
CA LEU A 34 -7.85 10.06 -13.99
C LEU A 34 -6.36 10.19 -13.66
N PHE A 35 -5.75 9.07 -13.32
CA PHE A 35 -4.41 8.95 -12.78
C PHE A 35 -3.48 8.13 -13.68
N LEU A 36 -3.67 8.10 -15.00
CA LEU A 36 -2.47 7.93 -15.84
C LEU A 36 -1.65 9.21 -15.67
N PRO A 37 -0.34 9.16 -15.36
CA PRO A 37 0.49 10.35 -15.16
C PRO A 37 0.41 11.35 -16.32
N ARG A 38 0.14 10.85 -17.54
CA ARG A 38 -0.04 11.65 -18.75
C ARG A 38 -1.42 12.30 -18.87
N ALA A 39 -2.45 11.78 -18.20
CA ALA A 39 -3.82 12.27 -18.29
C ALA A 39 -4.07 13.45 -17.36
N ALA A 40 -3.70 13.35 -16.08
CA ALA A 40 -4.02 14.36 -15.07
C ALA A 40 -3.27 15.70 -15.25
N GLY A 41 -2.18 15.71 -16.03
CA GLY A 41 -1.26 16.85 -16.18
C GLY A 41 -0.38 17.07 -14.93
N PRO A 42 0.74 17.80 -15.07
CA PRO A 42 1.64 18.12 -13.96
C PRO A 42 0.93 18.92 -12.85
N ASP A 43 0.02 19.83 -13.20
CA ASP A 43 -0.71 20.69 -12.25
C ASP A 43 -1.46 19.91 -11.16
N TYR A 44 -1.96 18.71 -11.46
CA TYR A 44 -2.59 17.85 -10.48
C TYR A 44 -1.54 17.18 -9.57
N TRP A 45 -0.50 16.57 -10.16
CA TRP A 45 0.50 15.82 -9.42
C TRP A 45 1.39 16.69 -8.52
N ASP A 46 1.74 17.89 -8.99
CA ASP A 46 2.57 18.84 -8.25
C ASP A 46 1.83 19.45 -7.05
N ARG A 47 0.50 19.36 -7.04
CA ARG A 47 -0.36 19.80 -5.93
C ARG A 47 -0.67 18.70 -4.93
N LEU A 48 -0.32 17.44 -5.19
CA LEU A 48 -0.59 16.38 -4.23
C LEU A 48 0.27 16.52 -2.98
N PRO A 49 -0.26 16.17 -1.80
CA PRO A 49 0.52 16.16 -0.57
C PRO A 49 1.68 15.15 -0.67
N LEU A 50 2.84 15.59 -0.19
CA LEU A 50 4.03 14.76 -0.08
C LEU A 50 4.05 14.08 1.29
N TYR A 51 3.93 12.75 1.30
CA TYR A 51 3.92 11.96 2.52
C TYR A 51 5.24 11.21 2.75
N THR A 52 5.62 11.04 4.02
CA THR A 52 6.60 10.03 4.40
C THR A 52 5.91 8.67 4.43
N VAL A 53 6.32 7.76 3.56
CA VAL A 53 5.76 6.40 3.46
C VAL A 53 6.50 5.44 4.38
N ALA A 54 7.83 5.54 4.43
CA ALA A 54 8.68 4.71 5.27
C ALA A 54 9.97 5.45 5.62
N ARG A 55 10.73 4.92 6.57
CA ARG A 55 12.10 5.34 6.88
C ARG A 55 12.98 4.11 6.85
N CYS A 56 14.13 4.20 6.19
CA CYS A 56 15.06 3.09 6.08
C CYS A 56 15.51 2.62 7.47
N PRO A 57 15.40 1.32 7.81
CA PRO A 57 15.84 0.80 9.11
C PRO A 57 17.36 0.81 9.29
N PHE A 58 18.13 0.96 8.20
CA PHE A 58 19.59 0.99 8.19
C PHE A 58 20.17 2.42 8.23
N THR A 59 19.49 3.39 7.63
CA THR A 59 20.03 4.77 7.46
C THR A 59 19.08 5.88 7.88
N ALA A 60 17.87 5.55 8.33
CA ALA A 60 16.80 6.50 8.67
C ALA A 60 16.31 7.43 7.53
N HIS A 61 16.92 7.38 6.34
CA HIS A 61 16.48 8.16 5.18
C HIS A 61 15.00 7.90 4.87
N PRO A 62 14.20 8.95 4.63
CA PRO A 62 12.80 8.80 4.30
C PRO A 62 12.62 8.26 2.88
N PHE A 63 11.62 7.42 2.71
CA PHE A 63 10.95 7.17 1.45
C PHE A 63 9.70 8.06 1.42
N THR A 64 9.64 9.01 0.50
CA THR A 64 8.48 9.90 0.35
C THR A 64 7.77 9.69 -0.98
N ALA A 65 6.48 9.98 -1.02
CA ALA A 65 5.67 9.92 -2.24
C ALA A 65 4.57 10.99 -2.22
N ALA A 66 4.32 11.59 -3.38
CA ALA A 66 3.15 12.42 -3.62
C ALA A 66 1.95 11.49 -3.86
N LEU A 67 0.96 11.55 -2.97
CA LEU A 67 -0.12 10.56 -2.93
C LEU A 67 -1.48 11.24 -2.80
N ASP A 68 -2.50 10.65 -3.43
CA ASP A 68 -3.85 11.19 -3.39
C ASP A 68 -4.73 10.59 -2.29
N THR A 69 -4.72 11.24 -1.13
CA THR A 69 -5.55 10.88 0.03
C THR A 69 -6.91 11.56 0.03
N HIS A 70 -7.26 12.37 -0.97
CA HIS A 70 -8.52 13.13 -1.00
C HIS A 70 -9.71 12.23 -1.29
N GLU A 71 -9.50 11.16 -2.05
CA GLU A 71 -10.54 10.20 -2.38
C GLU A 71 -9.94 8.83 -2.68
N LEU A 72 -10.73 7.77 -2.52
CA LEU A 72 -10.34 6.46 -3.01
C LEU A 72 -10.33 6.44 -4.53
N THR A 73 -9.14 6.30 -5.07
CA THR A 73 -8.90 6.20 -6.49
C THR A 73 -8.38 4.83 -6.86
N VAL A 74 -8.55 4.43 -8.12
CA VAL A 74 -8.16 3.10 -8.64
C VAL A 74 -6.64 2.82 -8.58
N ASN A 75 -5.82 3.78 -8.15
CA ASN A 75 -4.38 3.78 -8.38
C ASN A 75 -3.51 3.63 -7.14
N TRP A 76 -4.12 3.31 -6.01
CA TRP A 76 -3.42 2.93 -4.79
C TRP A 76 -2.88 1.49 -4.82
N GLN A 77 -3.11 0.74 -5.90
CA GLN A 77 -2.69 -0.65 -5.99
C GLN A 77 -1.27 -0.79 -6.52
N THR A 78 -0.40 -1.40 -5.72
CA THR A 78 0.89 -1.86 -6.24
C THR A 78 0.64 -3.05 -7.17
N TYR A 79 1.04 -2.94 -8.44
CA TYR A 79 0.93 -4.08 -9.35
C TYR A 79 2.02 -5.11 -9.04
N ALA A 80 1.72 -6.38 -9.29
CA ALA A 80 2.65 -7.50 -9.12
C ALA A 80 4.02 -7.29 -9.76
N ASN A 81 4.08 -6.57 -10.89
CA ASN A 81 5.30 -6.23 -11.62
C ASN A 81 5.84 -4.81 -11.33
N LYS A 82 5.18 -4.03 -10.47
CA LYS A 82 5.51 -2.63 -10.14
C LYS A 82 5.74 -2.44 -8.64
N TRP A 83 6.56 -3.30 -8.06
CA TRP A 83 6.91 -3.38 -6.64
C TRP A 83 7.81 -2.24 -6.13
N GLN A 84 8.33 -1.38 -7.01
CA GLN A 84 9.23 -0.29 -6.62
C GLN A 84 8.49 1.00 -6.32
N HIS A 85 7.19 1.09 -6.61
CA HIS A 85 6.43 2.31 -6.42
C HIS A 85 4.98 2.03 -6.02
N ILE A 86 4.40 2.89 -5.17
CA ILE A 86 2.97 2.79 -4.81
C ILE A 86 2.10 3.09 -6.03
N PHE A 87 2.51 4.10 -6.82
CA PHE A 87 1.77 4.54 -7.97
C PHE A 87 2.66 4.78 -9.20
N HIS A 88 3.65 5.68 -9.11
CA HIS A 88 4.56 5.98 -10.21
C HIS A 88 5.91 6.48 -9.72
N GLU A 89 6.99 6.04 -10.35
CA GLU A 89 8.38 6.34 -9.94
C GLU A 89 8.71 7.84 -9.88
N ARG A 90 8.15 8.64 -10.81
CA ARG A 90 8.39 10.09 -10.89
C ARG A 90 7.91 10.86 -9.65
N TYR A 91 6.91 10.35 -8.95
CA TYR A 91 6.24 11.05 -7.85
C TYR A 91 6.64 10.51 -6.49
N GLN A 92 7.84 9.95 -6.40
CA GLN A 92 8.38 9.41 -5.17
C GLN A 92 9.89 9.57 -5.11
N GLN A 93 10.43 9.60 -3.89
CA GLN A 93 11.86 9.72 -3.65
C GLN A 93 12.31 8.59 -2.73
N MET A 94 13.06 7.66 -3.30
CA MET A 94 13.67 6.54 -2.60
C MET A 94 15.14 6.87 -2.34
N ASN A 95 15.42 7.57 -1.24
CA ASN A 95 16.76 8.07 -0.93
C ASN A 95 17.64 7.04 -0.18
N SER A 96 17.32 5.74 -0.27
CA SER A 96 18.04 4.69 0.44
C SER A 96 18.57 3.62 -0.52
N PRO A 97 19.87 3.29 -0.47
CA PRO A 97 20.43 2.21 -1.29
C PRO A 97 19.94 0.83 -0.85
N TYR A 98 19.31 0.72 0.32
CA TYR A 98 18.78 -0.51 0.90
C TYR A 98 17.33 -0.81 0.49
N PHE A 99 16.68 0.07 -0.27
CA PHE A 99 15.29 -0.12 -0.69
C PHE A 99 15.14 -1.35 -1.57
N VAL A 100 14.18 -2.21 -1.24
CA VAL A 100 13.80 -3.38 -2.03
C VAL A 100 12.45 -3.08 -2.68
N ALA A 101 11.36 -3.13 -1.94
CA ALA A 101 10.01 -3.05 -2.50
C ALA A 101 9.08 -2.24 -1.61
N VAL A 102 7.95 -1.82 -2.16
CA VAL A 102 6.78 -1.34 -1.42
C VAL A 102 5.57 -2.16 -1.85
N HIS A 103 4.70 -2.46 -0.91
CA HIS A 103 3.42 -3.12 -1.14
C HIS A 103 2.32 -2.33 -0.43
N SER A 104 1.31 -1.90 -1.19
CA SER A 104 0.15 -1.17 -0.68
C SER A 104 -1.11 -2.04 -0.59
N PHE A 105 -1.92 -1.76 0.43
CA PHE A 105 -3.17 -2.45 0.74
C PHE A 105 -4.22 -1.40 1.08
N ILE A 106 -5.46 -1.58 0.65
CA ILE A 106 -6.53 -0.61 0.90
C ILE A 106 -7.55 -1.29 1.78
N ASN A 107 -7.78 -0.77 2.97
CA ASN A 107 -8.82 -1.25 3.86
C ASN A 107 -10.07 -0.38 3.72
N LEU A 108 -11.16 -1.01 3.30
CA LEU A 108 -12.43 -0.33 3.09
C LEU A 108 -13.27 -0.17 4.38
N HIS A 109 -12.81 -0.72 5.51
CA HIS A 109 -13.51 -0.71 6.81
C HIS A 109 -14.95 -1.20 6.70
N GLY A 110 -15.17 -2.26 5.91
CA GLY A 110 -16.50 -2.82 5.64
C GLY A 110 -17.43 -1.89 4.84
N THR A 111 -16.92 -0.78 4.32
CA THR A 111 -17.71 0.27 3.67
C THR A 111 -17.44 0.30 2.18
N LEU A 112 -18.48 0.12 1.37
CA LEU A 112 -18.31 0.13 -0.08
C LEU A 112 -18.05 1.55 -0.62
N PRO A 113 -17.06 1.71 -1.52
CA PRO A 113 -16.83 2.91 -2.31
C PRO A 113 -18.10 3.33 -3.05
N VAL A 114 -18.48 4.61 -2.90
CA VAL A 114 -19.61 5.21 -3.63
C VAL A 114 -19.12 6.18 -4.70
N GLU A 115 -17.92 6.69 -4.51
CA GLU A 115 -17.21 7.61 -5.39
C GLU A 115 -16.75 6.97 -6.70
N SER A 116 -16.60 5.65 -6.73
CA SER A 116 -16.20 4.92 -7.94
C SER A 116 -17.18 3.82 -8.27
N SER A 117 -17.59 3.75 -9.52
CA SER A 117 -18.39 2.63 -10.05
C SER A 117 -17.59 1.34 -10.18
N PHE A 118 -16.25 1.44 -10.14
CA PHE A 118 -15.34 0.32 -10.18
C PHE A 118 -14.11 0.58 -9.29
N ALA A 119 -13.86 -0.30 -8.32
CA ALA A 119 -12.62 -0.32 -7.57
C ALA A 119 -12.09 -1.74 -7.53
N ARG A 120 -10.82 -1.95 -7.87
CA ARG A 120 -10.15 -3.20 -7.55
C ARG A 120 -9.55 -3.05 -6.16
N ASN A 121 -9.69 -4.07 -5.34
CA ASN A 121 -8.96 -4.19 -4.09
C ASN A 121 -8.23 -5.53 -4.04
N SER A 122 -6.91 -5.48 -3.87
CA SER A 122 -6.12 -6.70 -3.75
C SER A 122 -6.36 -7.34 -2.39
N PHE A 123 -6.36 -6.55 -1.31
CA PHE A 123 -6.57 -7.00 0.07
C PHE A 123 -6.92 -5.83 1.00
N ASP A 124 -7.79 -6.08 1.98
CA ASP A 124 -8.04 -5.13 3.08
C ASP A 124 -6.99 -5.20 4.18
N VAL A 125 -6.43 -6.40 4.37
CA VAL A 125 -5.50 -6.69 5.45
C VAL A 125 -4.08 -6.69 4.86
N PRO A 126 -3.12 -5.97 5.46
CA PRO A 126 -1.72 -6.07 5.06
C PRO A 126 -1.10 -7.39 5.50
N PHE A 127 -0.12 -7.88 4.73
CA PHE A 127 0.66 -9.07 5.07
C PHE A 127 2.11 -8.92 4.64
N VAL A 128 2.99 -9.64 5.33
CA VAL A 128 4.43 -9.63 5.08
C VAL A 128 4.80 -10.65 4.01
N LEU A 129 5.76 -10.31 3.15
CA LEU A 129 6.30 -11.21 2.14
C LEU A 129 7.62 -11.85 2.64
N PRO A 130 7.62 -13.12 3.09
CA PRO A 130 8.79 -13.71 3.75
C PRO A 130 10.04 -13.76 2.88
N TYR A 131 9.87 -13.89 1.56
CA TYR A 131 11.00 -13.92 0.63
C TYR A 131 11.74 -12.58 0.53
N PHE A 132 11.18 -11.48 1.02
CA PHE A 132 11.90 -10.22 1.19
C PHE A 132 12.53 -10.05 2.57
N LEU A 133 12.32 -11.01 3.48
CA LEU A 133 12.86 -11.04 4.83
C LEU A 133 13.52 -12.40 5.12
N PRO A 134 14.50 -12.81 4.29
CA PRO A 134 15.13 -14.11 4.48
C PRO A 134 15.93 -14.16 5.78
N ASP A 135 16.13 -15.36 6.32
CA ASP A 135 16.86 -15.54 7.58
C ASP A 135 18.38 -15.38 7.42
N ASP A 136 18.90 -15.57 6.21
CA ASP A 136 20.33 -15.56 5.90
C ASP A 136 20.88 -14.17 5.48
N MET A 137 20.06 -13.12 5.58
CA MET A 137 20.48 -11.74 5.26
C MET A 137 19.80 -10.72 6.19
N PRO A 138 20.48 -9.64 6.60
CA PRO A 138 19.83 -8.53 7.28
C PRO A 138 18.81 -7.85 6.37
N ALA A 139 17.54 -8.03 6.71
CA ALA A 139 16.40 -7.44 6.04
C ALA A 139 15.31 -7.09 7.05
N SER A 140 14.57 -6.02 6.75
CA SER A 140 13.51 -5.51 7.60
C SER A 140 12.42 -4.83 6.77
N ALA A 141 11.18 -4.97 7.22
CA ALA A 141 10.03 -4.29 6.66
C ALA A 141 9.58 -3.13 7.57
N VAL A 142 9.01 -2.09 6.97
CA VAL A 142 8.47 -0.92 7.65
C VAL A 142 7.03 -0.74 7.24
N MET A 143 6.14 -0.76 8.22
CA MET A 143 4.71 -0.53 8.03
C MET A 143 4.32 0.92 8.33
N HIS A 144 3.41 1.44 7.53
CA HIS A 144 2.76 2.74 7.74
C HIS A 144 1.32 2.70 7.23
N SER A 145 0.53 3.70 7.60
CA SER A 145 -0.87 3.84 7.24
C SER A 145 -1.22 5.30 7.01
N LEU A 146 -2.00 5.61 5.97
CA LEU A 146 -2.58 6.93 5.74
C LEU A 146 -4.10 6.81 5.59
N PRO A 147 -4.88 7.78 6.12
CA PRO A 147 -6.30 7.84 5.82
C PRO A 147 -6.50 8.23 4.36
N ILE A 148 -7.53 7.65 3.74
CA ILE A 148 -8.05 8.10 2.46
C ILE A 148 -9.48 8.61 2.69
N CYS A 149 -9.76 9.78 2.16
CA CYS A 149 -11.05 10.42 2.30
C CYS A 149 -12.08 9.91 1.28
N SER A 150 -13.32 10.38 1.45
CA SER A 150 -14.39 10.36 0.47
C SER A 150 -14.96 11.78 0.42
N LEU A 151 -15.29 12.27 -0.78
CA LEU A 151 -15.86 13.60 -0.93
C LEU A 151 -17.39 13.52 -0.75
N ILE A 152 -17.88 13.92 0.42
CA ILE A 152 -19.31 13.86 0.80
C ILE A 152 -19.82 15.28 1.00
N GLY A 153 -20.72 15.72 0.12
CA GLY A 153 -21.02 17.15 0.02
C GLY A 153 -19.72 17.93 -0.19
N ASP A 154 -19.56 19.07 0.47
CA ASP A 154 -18.38 19.95 0.36
C ASP A 154 -17.29 19.64 1.39
N GLN A 155 -17.12 18.36 1.76
CA GLN A 155 -16.13 17.96 2.76
C GLN A 155 -15.39 16.68 2.37
N PHE A 156 -14.09 16.65 2.65
CA PHE A 156 -13.28 15.44 2.62
C PHE A 156 -13.38 14.72 3.96
N ILE A 157 -14.04 13.55 3.97
CA ILE A 157 -14.27 12.77 5.19
C ILE A 157 -13.41 11.50 5.14
N PRO A 158 -12.48 11.27 6.08
CA PRO A 158 -11.71 10.03 6.18
C PRO A 158 -12.64 8.82 6.26
N ARG A 159 -12.45 7.86 5.35
CA ARG A 159 -13.34 6.71 5.22
C ARG A 159 -12.63 5.39 5.02
N TYR A 160 -11.45 5.42 4.42
CA TYR A 160 -10.63 4.25 4.12
C TYR A 160 -9.23 4.42 4.67
N THR A 161 -8.45 3.35 4.65
CA THR A 161 -7.03 3.39 4.99
C THR A 161 -6.21 2.76 3.89
N VAL A 162 -5.14 3.41 3.47
CA VAL A 162 -4.05 2.71 2.79
C VAL A 162 -3.01 2.30 3.80
N TYR A 163 -2.67 1.02 3.81
CA TYR A 163 -1.50 0.50 4.49
C TYR A 163 -0.38 0.30 3.47
N THR A 164 0.85 0.54 3.89
CA THR A 164 2.04 0.25 3.09
C THR A 164 3.02 -0.58 3.91
N ILE A 165 3.59 -1.61 3.30
CA ILE A 165 4.75 -2.32 3.83
C ILE A 165 5.92 -2.10 2.86
N THR A 166 6.96 -1.42 3.34
CA THR A 166 8.18 -1.15 2.58
C THR A 166 9.30 -2.06 3.06
N TYR A 167 9.94 -2.78 2.16
CA TYR A 167 10.99 -3.76 2.43
C TYR A 167 12.37 -3.15 2.17
N TYR A 168 13.30 -3.42 3.07
CA TYR A 168 14.69 -3.04 2.98
C TYR A 168 15.58 -4.25 3.25
N ALA A 169 16.73 -4.32 2.59
CA ALA A 169 17.74 -5.35 2.82
C ALA A 169 19.14 -4.74 2.70
N GLU A 170 20.11 -5.31 3.41
CA GLU A 170 21.53 -4.89 3.35
C GLU A 170 22.10 -5.01 1.93
N GLU A 171 21.77 -6.11 1.24
CA GLU A 171 22.16 -6.38 -0.15
C GLU A 171 20.92 -6.57 -1.04
N PRO A 172 20.21 -5.48 -1.41
CA PRO A 172 18.92 -5.58 -2.10
C PRO A 172 19.05 -6.22 -3.48
N HIS A 173 20.18 -6.03 -4.17
CA HIS A 173 20.42 -6.64 -5.48
C HIS A 173 20.49 -8.18 -5.41
N VAL A 174 21.20 -8.74 -4.43
CA VAL A 174 21.27 -10.20 -4.19
C VAL A 174 19.87 -10.76 -3.90
N LEU A 175 19.10 -10.08 -3.04
CA LEU A 175 17.74 -10.49 -2.69
C LEU A 175 16.82 -10.51 -3.92
N LEU A 176 16.91 -9.47 -4.75
CA LEU A 176 16.10 -9.35 -5.96
C LEU A 176 16.49 -10.38 -7.02
N ASP A 177 17.78 -10.69 -7.16
CA ASP A 177 18.26 -11.71 -8.09
C ASP A 177 17.83 -13.12 -7.65
N ARG A 178 17.85 -13.42 -6.34
CA ARG A 178 17.26 -14.65 -5.80
C ARG A 178 15.78 -14.75 -6.12
N ARG A 179 15.02 -13.66 -5.96
CA ARG A 179 13.58 -13.64 -6.30
C ARG A 179 13.36 -13.84 -7.79
N ARG A 180 14.17 -13.20 -8.65
CA ARG A 180 14.15 -13.39 -10.11
C ARG A 180 14.40 -14.83 -10.52
N ALA A 181 15.42 -15.45 -9.93
CA ALA A 181 15.74 -16.85 -10.20
C ALA A 181 14.60 -17.78 -9.78
N ALA A 182 14.00 -17.56 -8.60
CA ALA A 182 12.88 -18.35 -8.10
C ALA A 182 11.64 -18.24 -8.99
N GLU A 183 11.27 -17.03 -9.41
CA GLU A 183 10.14 -16.80 -10.33
C GLU A 183 10.41 -17.40 -11.71
N LYS A 184 11.62 -17.24 -12.25
CA LYS A 184 11.99 -17.86 -13.53
C LYS A 184 11.83 -19.39 -13.47
N LYS A 185 12.24 -20.02 -12.36
CA LYS A 185 12.08 -21.45 -12.14
C LYS A 185 10.60 -21.85 -12.00
N TRP A 186 9.78 -21.03 -11.34
CA TRP A 186 8.34 -21.28 -11.25
C TRP A 186 7.70 -21.30 -12.64
N GLY A 187 8.01 -20.30 -13.47
CA GLY A 187 7.48 -20.21 -14.84
C GLY A 187 8.12 -21.14 -15.87
N GLU A 188 9.05 -22.01 -15.47
CA GLU A 188 9.77 -22.86 -16.41
C GLU A 188 8.79 -23.84 -17.08
N GLY A 189 8.70 -23.78 -18.41
CA GLY A 189 7.81 -24.62 -19.21
C GLY A 189 6.40 -24.05 -19.43
N ASP A 190 6.08 -22.88 -18.87
CA ASP A 190 4.79 -22.22 -19.08
C ASP A 190 4.96 -20.94 -19.95
N PRO A 191 4.54 -20.95 -21.23
CA PRO A 191 4.67 -19.79 -22.12
C PRO A 191 3.74 -18.63 -21.75
N GLU A 192 2.70 -18.88 -20.95
CA GLU A 192 1.78 -17.86 -20.47
C GLU A 192 2.24 -17.25 -19.14
N TYR A 193 3.24 -17.84 -18.49
CA TYR A 193 3.75 -17.34 -17.22
C TYR A 193 4.15 -15.87 -17.32
N ARG A 194 3.71 -15.10 -16.33
CA ARG A 194 4.06 -13.69 -16.17
C ARG A 194 4.81 -13.53 -14.87
N TYR A 195 5.92 -12.81 -14.96
CA TYR A 195 6.79 -12.54 -13.82
C TYR A 195 6.08 -11.72 -12.74
N VAL A 196 6.01 -12.23 -11.51
CA VAL A 196 5.24 -11.63 -10.41
C VAL A 196 6.15 -11.40 -9.19
N MET A 197 6.52 -10.14 -8.93
CA MET A 197 7.41 -9.81 -7.80
C MET A 197 6.68 -9.73 -6.47
N LEU A 198 5.43 -9.29 -6.48
CA LEU A 198 4.57 -9.31 -5.30
C LEU A 198 3.64 -10.51 -5.38
N ALA A 199 3.70 -11.36 -4.38
CA ALA A 199 2.84 -12.52 -4.24
C ALA A 199 1.37 -12.26 -4.59
N THR A 200 0.75 -13.21 -5.30
CA THR A 200 -0.70 -13.23 -5.45
C THR A 200 -1.38 -13.81 -4.20
N PRO A 201 -2.61 -13.38 -3.88
CA PRO A 201 -3.38 -13.79 -2.70
C PRO A 201 -3.43 -15.30 -2.43
N GLY A 202 -3.58 -16.08 -3.50
CA GLY A 202 -3.85 -17.51 -3.42
C GLY A 202 -2.66 -18.32 -2.90
N ALA A 203 -1.43 -17.88 -3.21
CA ALA A 203 -0.22 -18.65 -2.92
C ALA A 203 0.05 -18.79 -1.42
N TYR A 204 -0.24 -17.75 -0.63
CA TYR A 204 0.12 -17.71 0.80
C TYR A 204 -1.03 -18.10 1.72
N ARG A 205 -2.29 -17.79 1.38
CA ARG A 205 -3.44 -17.97 2.28
C ARG A 205 -3.54 -19.38 2.87
N LYS A 206 -3.20 -20.43 2.10
CA LYS A 206 -3.24 -21.83 2.58
C LYS A 206 -1.89 -22.37 3.04
N ARG A 207 -0.79 -21.91 2.42
CA ARG A 207 0.54 -22.53 2.61
C ARG A 207 1.34 -21.89 3.74
N GLN A 208 1.12 -20.60 4.01
CA GLN A 208 1.88 -19.81 4.98
C GLN A 208 0.94 -18.82 5.68
N PRO A 209 0.03 -19.28 6.56
CA PRO A 209 -0.92 -18.40 7.26
C PRO A 209 -0.23 -17.31 8.11
N GLU A 210 1.01 -17.54 8.54
CA GLU A 210 1.82 -16.63 9.35
C GLU A 210 2.16 -15.30 8.66
N VAL A 211 2.04 -15.20 7.33
CA VAL A 211 2.27 -13.92 6.64
C VAL A 211 1.31 -12.81 7.09
N TRP A 212 0.12 -13.21 7.57
CA TRP A 212 -0.93 -12.32 8.05
C TRP A 212 -0.79 -11.97 9.54
N ASP A 213 0.09 -12.66 10.27
CA ASP A 213 0.34 -12.42 11.69
C ASP A 213 1.39 -11.33 11.86
N LEU A 214 0.99 -10.07 11.66
CA LEU A 214 1.89 -8.92 11.80
C LEU A 214 2.56 -8.84 13.19
N PRO A 215 1.85 -9.11 14.31
CA PRO A 215 2.47 -9.26 15.63
C PRO A 215 3.67 -10.22 15.66
N LEU A 216 3.57 -11.40 15.03
CA LEU A 216 4.68 -12.35 14.94
C LEU A 216 5.91 -11.74 14.24
N TRP A 217 5.72 -10.94 13.18
CA TRP A 217 6.83 -10.28 12.48
C TRP A 217 7.47 -9.15 13.29
N VAL A 218 6.69 -8.44 14.12
CA VAL A 218 7.21 -7.47 15.09
C VAL A 218 8.00 -8.19 16.18
N GLN A 219 7.47 -9.28 16.73
CA GLN A 219 8.15 -10.10 17.74
C GLN A 219 9.50 -10.63 17.24
N ARG A 220 9.57 -11.03 15.96
CA ARG A 220 10.81 -11.46 15.30
C ARG A 220 11.76 -10.31 14.95
N GLN A 221 11.41 -9.06 15.30
CA GLN A 221 12.15 -7.84 14.95
C GLN A 221 12.36 -7.66 13.43
N ARG A 222 11.51 -8.28 12.62
CA ARG A 222 11.55 -8.19 11.15
C ARG A 222 10.61 -7.12 10.60
N LEU A 223 9.56 -6.76 11.35
CA LEU A 223 8.64 -5.67 11.03
C LEU A 223 8.80 -4.52 12.03
N ARG A 224 9.00 -3.32 11.49
CA ARG A 224 9.05 -2.04 12.19
C ARG A 224 7.87 -1.17 11.72
N TRP A 225 7.61 -0.05 12.38
CA TRP A 225 6.53 0.84 11.99
C TRP A 225 6.89 2.32 12.12
N LEU A 226 6.24 3.16 11.33
CA LEU A 226 6.21 4.59 11.62
C LEU A 226 5.17 4.85 12.72
N ASP A 227 5.52 5.64 13.73
CA ASP A 227 4.62 6.00 14.81
C ASP A 227 3.60 7.06 14.34
N PRO A 228 2.32 6.70 14.13
CA PRO A 228 1.32 7.63 13.60
C PRO A 228 0.87 8.68 14.62
N SER A 229 1.26 8.54 15.89
CA SER A 229 0.88 9.45 16.97
C SER A 229 1.92 10.55 17.22
N THR A 230 3.10 10.43 16.61
CA THR A 230 4.22 11.36 16.82
C THR A 230 4.51 12.16 15.56
N GLU A 231 4.68 13.47 15.72
CA GLU A 231 5.11 14.36 14.63
C GLU A 231 6.41 13.85 13.97
N GLY A 232 6.49 13.99 12.64
CA GLY A 232 7.65 13.54 11.88
C GLY A 232 7.71 12.02 11.65
N LEU A 233 6.74 11.24 12.15
CA LEU A 233 6.59 9.81 11.90
C LEU A 233 7.91 9.04 12.14
N PRO A 234 8.44 9.04 13.39
CA PRO A 234 9.69 8.35 13.69
C PRO A 234 9.53 6.84 13.48
N LEU A 235 10.62 6.20 13.03
CA LEU A 235 10.67 4.73 12.93
C LEU A 235 10.77 4.12 14.33
N ARG A 236 9.88 3.18 14.63
CA ARG A 236 9.84 2.43 15.88
C ARG A 236 10.15 0.97 15.64
N ALA A 237 10.89 0.41 16.59
CA ALA A 237 10.97 -1.01 16.86
C ALA A 237 10.69 -1.17 18.36
N GLY A 238 9.93 -2.19 18.75
CA GLY A 238 9.49 -2.30 20.13
C GLY A 238 8.63 -3.53 20.36
N PRO A 239 8.04 -3.65 21.55
CA PRO A 239 7.20 -4.77 21.92
C PRO A 239 5.89 -4.75 21.10
N VAL A 240 5.26 -5.92 20.94
CA VAL A 240 4.06 -6.11 20.12
C VAL A 240 2.89 -5.24 20.61
N GLU A 241 2.83 -5.00 21.92
CA GLU A 241 1.80 -4.19 22.59
C GLU A 241 1.84 -2.72 22.13
N ALA A 242 3.00 -2.24 21.68
CA ALA A 242 3.18 -0.89 21.14
C ALA A 242 2.90 -0.79 19.63
N PHE A 243 2.64 -1.93 18.95
CA PHE A 243 2.43 -1.97 17.52
C PHE A 243 0.98 -1.58 17.16
N PRO A 244 0.75 -0.44 16.47
CA PRO A 244 -0.59 0.11 16.27
C PRO A 244 -1.43 -0.66 15.23
N TYR A 245 -0.85 -1.65 14.56
CA TYR A 245 -1.45 -2.34 13.42
C TYR A 245 -1.76 -3.83 13.68
N ALA A 246 -1.78 -4.26 14.93
CA ALA A 246 -1.95 -5.68 15.29
C ALA A 246 -3.30 -6.29 14.88
N ASN A 247 -4.39 -5.50 14.92
CA ASN A 247 -5.77 -6.00 14.85
C ASN A 247 -6.55 -5.47 13.64
N ILE A 248 -5.93 -5.45 12.46
CA ILE A 248 -6.59 -4.99 11.24
C ILE A 248 -7.61 -6.04 10.76
N ALA A 249 -8.89 -5.66 10.79
CA ALA A 249 -9.98 -6.46 10.24
C ALA A 249 -10.15 -6.23 8.73
N GLY A 250 -10.66 -7.22 8.00
CA GLY A 250 -10.98 -7.09 6.58
C GLY A 250 -10.82 -8.40 5.79
N GLU A 251 -11.09 -8.33 4.49
CA GLU A 251 -10.95 -9.47 3.58
C GLU A 251 -9.48 -9.74 3.22
N ARG A 252 -9.05 -11.00 3.41
CA ARG A 252 -7.72 -11.52 3.04
C ARG A 252 -7.70 -12.12 1.64
N ARG A 253 -8.51 -11.57 0.72
CA ARG A 253 -8.65 -12.02 -0.67
C ARG A 253 -8.92 -10.82 -1.56
N SER A 254 -8.55 -10.95 -2.83
CA SER A 254 -8.86 -9.94 -3.82
C SER A 254 -10.32 -9.93 -4.22
N TYR A 255 -10.83 -8.73 -4.44
CA TYR A 255 -12.18 -8.51 -4.90
C TYR A 255 -12.26 -7.23 -5.73
N THR A 256 -13.30 -7.13 -6.53
CA THR A 256 -13.66 -5.90 -7.22
C THR A 256 -14.97 -5.38 -6.65
N VAL A 257 -15.04 -4.08 -6.38
CA VAL A 257 -16.30 -3.39 -6.15
C VAL A 257 -16.79 -2.89 -7.49
N HIS A 258 -17.96 -3.34 -7.91
CA HIS A 258 -18.61 -2.87 -9.14
C HIS A 258 -20.05 -2.46 -8.82
N LYS A 259 -20.36 -1.17 -9.06
CA LYS A 259 -21.69 -0.57 -8.81
C LYS A 259 -22.22 -0.89 -7.40
N GLY A 260 -21.37 -0.74 -6.39
CA GLY A 260 -21.73 -0.98 -4.98
C GLY A 260 -21.94 -2.46 -4.64
N LYS A 261 -21.38 -3.40 -5.41
CA LYS A 261 -21.37 -4.84 -5.10
C LYS A 261 -19.94 -5.37 -5.09
N ILE A 262 -19.67 -6.32 -4.20
CA ILE A 262 -18.38 -7.03 -4.15
C ILE A 262 -18.47 -8.27 -5.04
N ASP A 263 -17.58 -8.35 -6.02
CA ASP A 263 -17.33 -9.53 -6.83
C ASP A 263 -15.96 -10.12 -6.44
N TYR A 264 -15.98 -11.30 -5.83
CA TYR A 264 -14.75 -11.98 -5.42
C TYR A 264 -14.05 -12.62 -6.62
N GLN A 265 -12.76 -12.37 -6.75
CA GLN A 265 -11.98 -12.98 -7.82
C GLN A 265 -11.61 -14.41 -7.44
N ASN A 266 -12.29 -15.38 -8.03
CA ASN A 266 -11.94 -16.80 -7.92
C ASN A 266 -10.76 -17.10 -8.85
N TYR A 267 -9.57 -16.74 -8.43
CA TYR A 267 -8.37 -17.23 -9.09
C TYR A 267 -8.09 -18.67 -8.66
N SER A 268 -8.47 -19.63 -9.50
CA SER A 268 -7.92 -20.99 -9.46
C SER A 268 -6.63 -21.00 -10.28
N TRP A 269 -5.52 -20.62 -9.64
CA TRP A 269 -4.17 -20.88 -10.16
C TRP A 269 -3.67 -22.21 -9.62
#